data_AF-A0A662BLA1-F1
#
_entry.id   AF-A0A662BLA1-F1
#
_cell.length_a   1.000
_cell.length_b   1.000
_cell.length_c   1.000
_cell.angle_alpha   90.00
_cell.angle_beta   90.00
_cell.angle_gamma   90.00
#
_symmetry.space_group_name_H-M   'P 1'
#
loop_
_entity.id
_entity.type
_entity.pdbx_description
1 polymer ?
#
loop_
_entity_poly.entity_id
_entity_poly.type
_entity_poly.pdbx_seq_one_letter_code
_entity_poly.pdbx_strand_id
1 'polypeptide(L)'
;MKKTALTLLLFVFTTFIFAQNSQRRLALVVGNSAYPGGSYLKNPVNDANLMATTLRGLGFTVIKRVNTTKSTLERAIYEYSRKLKDYDVALFYYAGHGIQVDGKNYIIPIDAKLTDKTAVKFEAVAVNYVVEEFEAYRNHTNIVILDACRDNPFRSWGRGGARGFKAMNPASGTIIAFATSEGSTAADGTGSNGLYTTHLTKQLKVGQSIESVFKKTRVAVQSASNGAQSPQEWTKLTGDFYFKKPTGNTNTNVSNNNTEISITEEALPPGTIKLTSKMTGSLYIDGQNKGSLNSGRVYTLKNISPGAHRLKIGDWEQTVYVESMQTHNVTAVDNSFKSGKETYDSKTACSMMGIMGGSFSMGSYESDDEKPVHTVRVGNFVMSKTEVTVAQFKKFIDATAYKTDAEKNGYSYIYTTKWENKYGATWKSDTKGNTRPSYEYDHPVIHVSWNDATAYCKWAG
;
A
#
# COMPACT_ATOMS: atom_id res chain seq x y z
N MET A 1 59.79 1.47 -62.22
CA MET A 1 58.96 2.65 -61.86
C MET A 1 57.60 2.17 -61.37
N LYS A 2 57.21 2.66 -60.19
CA LYS A 2 55.95 2.39 -59.46
C LYS A 2 54.75 2.88 -60.30
N LYS A 3 53.51 2.38 -60.19
CA LYS A 3 52.63 2.39 -59.01
C LYS A 3 51.39 1.49 -59.28
N THR A 4 51.08 0.61 -58.34
CA THR A 4 49.78 -0.05 -58.19
C THR A 4 48.84 0.88 -57.41
N ALA A 5 47.65 1.15 -57.94
CA ALA A 5 46.62 1.95 -57.27
C ALA A 5 45.72 1.03 -56.44
N LEU A 6 45.77 1.21 -55.12
CA LEU A 6 44.91 0.52 -54.15
C LEU A 6 43.74 1.46 -53.82
N THR A 7 42.55 1.13 -54.31
CA THR A 7 41.32 1.86 -54.02
C THR A 7 40.82 1.46 -52.62
N LEU A 8 40.97 2.37 -51.65
CA LEU A 8 40.50 2.19 -50.27
C LEU A 8 39.02 2.61 -50.19
N LEU A 9 38.11 1.65 -50.05
CA LEU A 9 36.69 1.91 -49.81
C LEU A 9 36.50 2.27 -48.32
N LEU A 10 36.34 3.57 -48.03
CA LEU A 10 36.11 4.07 -46.68
C LEU A 10 34.63 3.89 -46.31
N PHE A 11 34.29 2.81 -45.59
CA PHE A 11 32.97 2.66 -44.97
C PHE A 11 32.88 3.59 -43.76
N VAL A 12 32.25 4.76 -43.94
CA VAL A 12 31.90 5.66 -42.83
C VAL A 12 30.72 5.03 -42.08
N PHE A 13 31.02 4.27 -41.03
CA PHE A 13 30.01 3.88 -40.04
C PHE A 13 29.67 5.12 -39.22
N THR A 14 28.64 5.87 -39.63
CA THR A 14 27.98 6.84 -38.74
C THR A 14 27.30 6.06 -37.62
N THR A 15 28.00 5.94 -36.49
CA THR A 15 27.42 5.51 -35.23
C THR A 15 26.42 6.57 -34.77
N PHE A 16 25.13 6.32 -35.01
CA PHE A 16 24.08 7.00 -34.25
C PHE A 16 24.25 6.58 -32.79
N ILE A 17 24.91 7.44 -32.00
CA ILE A 17 24.85 7.38 -30.56
C ILE A 17 23.40 7.75 -30.21
N PHE A 18 22.55 6.73 -30.03
CA PHE A 18 21.30 6.93 -29.32
C PHE A 18 21.66 7.38 -27.91
N ALA A 19 21.59 8.69 -27.66
CA ALA A 19 21.58 9.21 -26.32
C ALA A 19 20.38 8.56 -25.61
N GLN A 20 20.65 7.64 -24.68
CA GLN A 20 19.63 7.18 -23.76
C GLN A 20 19.10 8.43 -23.06
N ASN A 21 17.86 8.81 -23.36
CA ASN A 21 17.23 9.96 -22.74
C ASN A 21 17.13 9.64 -21.25
N SER A 22 18.05 10.18 -20.45
CA SER A 22 18.05 9.96 -19.01
C SER A 22 16.88 10.72 -18.42
N GLN A 23 16.06 10.04 -17.63
CA GLN A 23 14.92 10.63 -16.94
C GLN A 23 15.39 11.88 -16.18
N ARG A 24 14.88 13.06 -16.54
CA ARG A 24 15.24 14.33 -15.90
C ARG A 24 14.49 14.42 -14.57
N ARG A 25 15.23 14.62 -13.48
CA ARG A 25 14.68 14.61 -12.12
C ARG A 25 14.92 15.95 -11.41
N LEU A 26 13.87 16.56 -10.86
CA LEU A 26 13.94 17.82 -10.10
C LEU A 26 13.45 17.59 -8.68
N ALA A 27 14.15 18.17 -7.71
CA ALA A 27 13.71 18.19 -6.33
C ALA A 27 13.77 19.59 -5.71
N LEU A 28 12.74 19.94 -4.92
CA LEU A 28 12.76 21.03 -3.95
C LEU A 28 12.89 20.42 -2.55
N VAL A 29 13.96 20.76 -1.84
CA VAL A 29 14.29 20.24 -0.51
C VAL A 29 14.36 21.40 0.48
N VAL A 30 13.48 21.40 1.46
CA VAL A 30 13.35 22.46 2.47
C VAL A 30 13.57 21.90 3.87
N GLY A 31 14.38 22.58 4.68
CA GLY A 31 14.61 22.23 6.09
C GLY A 31 14.57 23.46 7.00
N ASN A 32 13.60 23.54 7.90
CA ASN A 32 13.43 24.67 8.81
C ASN A 32 13.67 24.23 10.26
N SER A 33 14.72 24.77 10.89
CA SER A 33 15.12 24.51 12.29
C SER A 33 15.03 25.73 13.18
N ALA A 34 15.43 26.90 12.65
CA ALA A 34 15.67 28.13 13.44
C ALA A 34 14.40 28.95 13.70
N TYR A 35 13.38 28.34 14.31
CA TYR A 35 12.19 29.06 14.74
C TYR A 35 12.50 29.93 15.97
N PRO A 36 12.19 31.23 15.94
CA PRO A 36 12.30 32.11 17.11
C PRO A 36 11.40 31.65 18.27
N GLY A 37 11.68 32.09 19.49
CA GLY A 37 10.76 31.91 20.63
C GLY A 37 10.74 30.52 21.28
N GLY A 38 11.80 29.72 21.13
CA GLY A 38 11.95 28.44 21.83
C GLY A 38 11.37 27.22 21.11
N SER A 39 10.85 27.37 19.90
CA SER A 39 10.34 26.28 19.06
C SER A 39 11.41 25.67 18.12
N TYR A 40 12.68 25.80 18.47
CA TYR A 40 13.81 25.29 17.69
C TYR A 40 13.74 23.77 17.49
N LEU A 41 14.04 23.31 16.27
CA LEU A 41 14.17 21.88 15.93
C LEU A 41 15.61 21.55 15.56
N LYS A 42 16.17 20.48 16.14
CA LYS A 42 17.60 20.19 16.01
C LYS A 42 17.98 19.71 14.62
N ASN A 43 17.18 18.83 14.01
CA ASN A 43 17.62 18.06 12.84
C ASN A 43 17.10 18.49 11.45
N PRO A 44 16.02 19.28 11.26
CA PRO A 44 15.51 19.58 9.92
C PRO A 44 16.52 20.14 8.90
N VAL A 45 17.44 21.00 9.33
CA VAL A 45 18.51 21.50 8.44
C VAL A 45 19.49 20.39 8.04
N ASN A 46 19.84 19.50 8.96
CA ASN A 46 20.70 18.35 8.70
C ASN A 46 19.99 17.34 7.78
N ASP A 47 18.70 17.11 8.02
CA ASP A 47 17.87 16.23 7.21
C ASP A 47 17.77 16.73 5.77
N ALA A 48 17.53 18.03 5.58
CA ALA A 48 17.56 18.66 4.26
C ALA A 48 18.94 18.55 3.59
N ASN A 49 20.04 18.64 4.34
CA ASN A 49 21.39 18.46 3.80
C ASN A 49 21.64 17.00 3.35
N LEU A 50 21.25 16.03 4.16
CA LEU A 50 21.41 14.60 3.87
C LEU A 50 20.53 14.17 2.69
N MET A 51 19.29 14.63 2.65
CA MET A 51 18.35 14.38 1.56
C MET A 51 18.84 15.00 0.26
N ALA A 52 19.25 16.27 0.26
CA ALA A 52 19.76 16.94 -0.93
C ALA A 52 21.01 16.25 -1.50
N THR A 53 21.95 15.86 -0.65
CA THR A 53 23.15 15.13 -1.07
C THR A 53 22.79 13.77 -1.67
N THR A 54 21.87 13.04 -1.02
CA THR A 54 21.41 11.73 -1.50
C THR A 54 20.71 11.84 -2.86
N LEU A 55 19.80 12.79 -3.02
CA LEU A 55 19.07 12.99 -4.28
C LEU A 55 19.98 13.43 -5.43
N ARG A 56 20.96 14.31 -5.18
CA ARG A 56 21.98 14.66 -6.20
C ARG A 56 22.74 13.42 -6.67
N GLY A 57 23.16 12.55 -5.75
CA GLY A 57 23.80 11.27 -6.08
C GLY A 57 22.91 10.30 -6.88
N LEU A 58 21.59 10.51 -6.85
CA LEU A 58 20.58 9.73 -7.59
C LEU A 58 20.11 10.44 -8.87
N GLY A 59 20.85 11.47 -9.32
CA GLY A 59 20.61 12.17 -10.58
C GLY A 59 19.55 13.27 -10.53
N PHE A 60 19.15 13.73 -9.34
CA PHE A 60 18.25 14.89 -9.22
C PHE A 60 19.03 16.21 -9.34
N THR A 61 18.46 17.14 -10.09
CA THR A 61 18.71 18.58 -9.88
C THR A 61 18.00 18.99 -8.60
N VAL A 62 18.71 19.60 -7.63
CA VAL A 62 18.15 19.90 -6.31
C VAL A 62 18.19 21.40 -6.01
N ILE A 63 17.01 21.99 -5.82
CA ILE A 63 16.79 23.31 -5.23
C ILE A 63 16.70 23.11 -3.71
N LYS A 64 17.77 23.44 -2.98
CA LYS A 64 17.77 23.35 -1.50
C LYS A 64 17.52 24.73 -0.89
N ARG A 65 16.67 24.80 0.13
CA ARG A 65 16.50 25.98 1.01
C ARG A 65 16.45 25.53 2.46
N VAL A 66 17.00 26.36 3.35
CA VAL A 66 16.99 26.08 4.80
C VAL A 66 16.58 27.33 5.56
N ASN A 67 15.90 27.17 6.70
CA ASN A 67 15.46 28.26 7.56
C ASN A 67 14.74 29.37 6.77
N THR A 68 13.72 28.95 6.02
CA THR A 68 13.01 29.80 5.07
C THR A 68 11.98 30.69 5.75
N THR A 69 12.02 31.99 5.44
CA THR A 69 10.89 32.89 5.68
C THR A 69 9.73 32.56 4.74
N LYS A 70 8.52 33.04 5.02
CA LYS A 70 7.34 32.80 4.18
C LYS A 70 7.60 33.21 2.74
N SER A 71 8.09 34.44 2.54
CA SER A 71 8.44 34.96 1.22
C SER A 71 9.52 34.12 0.52
N THR A 72 10.49 33.59 1.26
CA THR A 72 11.56 32.75 0.66
C THR A 72 11.02 31.38 0.26
N LEU A 73 10.15 30.80 1.08
CA LEU A 73 9.53 29.51 0.82
C LEU A 73 8.60 29.57 -0.40
N GLU A 74 7.71 30.56 -0.45
CA GLU A 74 6.82 30.77 -1.61
C GLU A 74 7.61 31.04 -2.89
N ARG A 75 8.69 31.83 -2.82
CA ARG A 75 9.57 32.05 -3.98
C ARG A 75 10.25 30.77 -4.44
N ALA A 76 10.64 29.89 -3.51
CA ALA A 76 11.27 28.61 -3.86
C ALA A 76 10.26 27.64 -4.50
N ILE A 77 9.02 27.61 -4.01
CA ILE A 77 7.92 26.83 -4.62
C ILE A 77 7.63 27.37 -6.02
N TYR A 78 7.57 28.69 -6.20
CA TYR A 78 7.41 29.33 -7.50
C TYR A 78 8.57 29.00 -8.47
N GLU A 79 9.83 29.09 -8.01
CA GLU A 79 10.99 28.71 -8.83
C GLU A 79 10.92 27.24 -9.26
N TYR A 80 10.52 26.37 -8.34
CA TYR A 80 10.35 24.95 -8.58
C TYR A 80 9.23 24.68 -9.60
N SER A 81 8.05 25.28 -9.43
CA SER A 81 6.90 25.05 -10.33
C SER A 81 7.18 25.47 -11.78
N ARG A 82 7.91 26.57 -11.97
CA ARG A 82 8.30 27.06 -13.30
C ARG A 82 9.21 26.11 -14.08
N LYS A 83 9.94 25.24 -13.36
CA LYS A 83 10.86 24.27 -13.95
C LYS A 83 10.20 22.91 -14.22
N LEU A 84 9.07 22.59 -13.59
CA LEU A 84 8.47 21.25 -13.64
C LEU A 84 8.25 20.71 -15.06
N LYS A 85 7.83 21.56 -16.00
CA LYS A 85 7.61 21.19 -17.41
C LYS A 85 8.83 20.59 -18.13
N ASP A 86 10.04 20.83 -17.63
CA ASP A 86 11.30 20.42 -18.25
C ASP A 86 11.86 19.13 -17.64
N TYR A 87 11.13 18.49 -16.71
CA TYR A 87 11.57 17.34 -15.92
C TYR A 87 10.51 16.24 -15.88
N ASP A 88 10.92 14.97 -15.92
CA ASP A 88 10.06 13.78 -15.91
C ASP A 88 9.59 13.39 -14.49
N VAL A 89 10.36 13.79 -13.47
CA VAL A 89 10.14 13.47 -12.06
C VAL A 89 10.26 14.73 -11.22
N ALA A 90 9.27 14.92 -10.36
CA ALA A 90 9.18 16.04 -9.45
C ALA A 90 9.16 15.51 -8.00
N LEU A 91 10.07 16.00 -7.15
CA LEU A 91 10.12 15.63 -5.74
C LEU A 91 10.09 16.88 -4.85
N PHE A 92 9.12 16.94 -3.94
CA PHE A 92 9.11 17.91 -2.85
C PHE A 92 9.41 17.22 -1.53
N TYR A 93 10.44 17.69 -0.82
CA TYR A 93 10.79 17.24 0.52
C TYR A 93 10.76 18.42 1.49
N TYR A 94 10.11 18.24 2.63
CA TYR A 94 10.09 19.23 3.70
C TYR A 94 10.37 18.58 5.06
N ALA A 95 11.28 19.19 5.82
CA ALA A 95 11.49 18.91 7.24
C ALA A 95 11.31 20.18 8.09
N GLY A 96 10.58 20.07 9.21
CA GLY A 96 10.31 21.21 10.09
C GLY A 96 9.00 21.07 10.87
N HIS A 97 8.41 22.21 11.28
CA HIS A 97 7.08 22.24 11.88
C HIS A 97 5.99 22.17 10.80
N GLY A 98 4.92 21.45 11.10
CA GLY A 98 3.72 21.39 10.27
C GLY A 98 2.45 21.36 11.12
N ILE A 99 1.37 21.95 10.62
CA ILE A 99 0.07 21.96 11.30
C ILE A 99 -1.05 21.65 10.32
N GLN A 100 -2.15 21.10 10.84
CA GLN A 100 -3.40 20.95 10.09
C GLN A 100 -4.45 21.92 10.62
N VAL A 101 -5.07 22.66 9.71
CA VAL A 101 -6.19 23.56 10.00
C VAL A 101 -7.27 23.37 8.94
N ASP A 102 -8.52 23.12 9.36
CA ASP A 102 -9.67 22.95 8.46
C ASP A 102 -9.46 21.89 7.37
N GLY A 103 -8.82 20.78 7.74
CA GLY A 103 -8.54 19.68 6.80
C GLY A 103 -7.42 19.96 5.79
N LYS A 104 -6.74 21.11 5.89
CA LYS A 104 -5.58 21.46 5.06
C LYS A 104 -4.27 21.37 5.84
N ASN A 105 -3.24 20.94 5.13
CA ASN A 105 -1.88 20.77 5.64
C ASN A 105 -1.07 22.03 5.40
N TYR A 106 -0.40 22.55 6.43
CA TYR A 106 0.44 23.73 6.35
C TYR A 106 1.85 23.42 6.84
N ILE A 107 2.85 23.87 6.09
CA ILE A 107 4.26 23.92 6.51
C ILE A 107 4.55 25.31 7.07
N ILE A 108 5.35 25.38 8.13
CA ILE A 108 5.57 26.59 8.91
C ILE A 108 6.91 27.24 8.54
N PRO A 109 6.91 28.45 7.95
CA PRO A 109 8.11 29.26 7.79
C PRO A 109 8.71 29.69 9.15
N ILE A 110 10.00 30.00 9.19
CA ILE A 110 10.66 30.39 10.45
C ILE A 110 10.18 31.74 11.01
N ASP A 111 9.60 32.61 10.18
CA ASP A 111 9.10 33.94 10.54
C ASP A 111 7.58 33.98 10.76
N ALA A 112 6.89 32.84 10.66
CA ALA A 112 5.44 32.77 10.78
C ALA A 112 4.95 33.18 12.17
N LYS A 113 4.02 34.14 12.22
CA LYS A 113 3.42 34.64 13.47
C LYS A 113 2.06 34.01 13.72
N LEU A 114 2.07 32.79 14.24
CA LEU A 114 0.84 32.04 14.49
C LEU A 114 0.23 32.46 15.84
N THR A 115 -0.75 33.38 15.83
CA THR A 115 -1.47 33.85 17.03
C THR A 115 -2.81 33.16 17.26
N ASP A 116 -3.41 32.63 16.20
CA ASP A 116 -4.67 31.90 16.21
C ASP A 116 -4.82 31.04 14.93
N LYS A 117 -5.95 30.33 14.82
CA LYS A 117 -6.28 29.47 13.67
C LYS A 117 -6.38 30.23 12.35
N THR A 118 -6.79 31.50 12.39
CA THR A 118 -6.91 32.36 11.21
C THR A 118 -5.52 32.77 10.73
N ALA A 119 -4.61 33.13 11.64
CA ALA A 119 -3.23 33.48 11.34
C ALA A 119 -2.51 32.37 10.56
N VAL A 120 -2.80 31.08 10.82
CA VAL A 120 -2.22 29.96 10.05
C VAL A 120 -2.46 30.10 8.54
N LYS A 121 -3.63 30.57 8.12
CA LYS A 121 -3.97 30.74 6.70
C LYS A 121 -3.17 31.85 6.02
N PHE A 122 -2.69 32.83 6.81
CA PHE A 122 -1.97 34.00 6.32
C PHE A 122 -0.47 33.95 6.56
N GLU A 123 0.00 33.17 7.51
CA GLU A 123 1.40 33.15 7.96
C GLU A 123 2.13 31.86 7.58
N ALA A 124 1.39 30.77 7.34
CA ALA A 124 1.94 29.50 6.89
C ALA A 124 1.75 29.28 5.37
N VAL A 125 2.34 28.22 4.84
CA VAL A 125 2.20 27.84 3.42
C VAL A 125 1.45 26.51 3.34
N ALA A 126 0.37 26.47 2.57
CA ALA A 126 -0.41 25.25 2.37
C ALA A 126 0.38 24.25 1.50
N VAL A 127 0.49 23.00 1.96
CA VAL A 127 1.08 21.90 1.18
C VAL A 127 0.30 21.67 -0.10
N ASN A 128 -1.01 21.91 -0.07
CA ASN A 128 -1.88 21.84 -1.24
C ASN A 128 -1.36 22.68 -2.41
N TYR A 129 -0.74 23.84 -2.17
CA TYR A 129 -0.16 24.62 -3.26
C TYR A 129 0.96 23.88 -3.99
N VAL A 130 1.70 23.00 -3.32
CA VAL A 130 2.71 22.17 -3.99
C VAL A 130 2.05 20.99 -4.73
N VAL A 131 1.00 20.41 -4.15
CA VAL A 131 0.29 19.26 -4.74
C VAL A 131 -0.54 19.68 -5.97
N GLU A 132 -1.21 20.83 -5.92
CA GLU A 132 -2.02 21.37 -7.01
C GLU A 132 -1.15 21.71 -8.25
N GLU A 133 0.09 22.15 -8.06
CA GLU A 133 1.04 22.36 -9.15
C GLU A 133 1.34 21.07 -9.93
N PHE A 134 1.22 19.89 -9.30
CA PHE A 134 1.39 18.60 -9.98
C PHE A 134 0.20 18.18 -10.84
N GLU A 135 -1.00 18.71 -10.59
CA GLU A 135 -2.18 18.41 -11.40
C GLU A 135 -2.07 18.94 -12.83
N ALA A 136 -1.24 19.96 -13.06
CA ALA A 136 -0.90 20.47 -14.37
C ALA A 136 0.05 19.53 -15.17
N TYR A 137 0.66 18.53 -14.50
CA TYR A 137 1.72 17.67 -15.06
C TYR A 137 1.42 16.17 -14.86
N ARG A 138 0.21 15.73 -15.23
CA ARG A 138 -0.35 14.39 -14.92
C ARG A 138 0.42 13.17 -15.44
N ASN A 139 1.32 13.34 -16.40
CA ASN A 139 2.12 12.26 -16.98
C ASN A 139 3.48 12.06 -16.28
N HIS A 140 3.73 12.76 -15.18
CA HIS A 140 5.00 12.77 -14.46
C HIS A 140 4.91 11.96 -13.17
N THR A 141 6.06 11.50 -12.68
CA THR A 141 6.14 10.92 -11.33
C THR A 141 6.32 12.05 -10.33
N ASN A 142 5.30 12.29 -9.50
CA ASN A 142 5.29 13.34 -8.48
C ASN A 142 5.43 12.72 -7.09
N ILE A 143 6.38 13.21 -6.30
CA ILE A 143 6.75 12.62 -5.01
C ILE A 143 6.72 13.74 -3.97
N VAL A 144 5.92 13.59 -2.93
CA VAL A 144 5.86 14.50 -1.79
C VAL A 144 6.30 13.75 -0.55
N ILE A 145 7.27 14.28 0.19
CA ILE A 145 7.81 13.68 1.40
C ILE A 145 7.80 14.73 2.51
N LEU A 146 7.06 14.46 3.57
CA LEU A 146 6.86 15.38 4.68
C LEU A 146 7.42 14.76 5.97
N ASP A 147 8.61 15.21 6.35
CA ASP A 147 9.30 14.89 7.60
C ASP A 147 9.08 16.00 8.64
N ALA A 148 7.81 16.29 8.92
CA ALA A 148 7.44 17.32 9.86
C ALA A 148 6.81 16.73 11.13
N CYS A 149 7.19 17.29 12.26
CA CYS A 149 6.53 17.06 13.53
C CYS A 149 5.11 17.63 13.49
N ARG A 150 4.17 16.84 14.01
CA ARG A 150 2.77 17.23 14.25
C ARG A 150 2.54 17.83 15.64
N ASP A 151 3.61 18.01 16.41
CA ASP A 151 3.51 18.69 17.70
C ASP A 151 3.23 20.16 17.42
N ASN A 152 1.98 20.55 17.66
CA ASN A 152 1.56 21.94 17.62
C ASN A 152 2.41 22.72 18.64
N PRO A 153 3.28 23.65 18.21
CA PRO A 153 4.05 24.49 19.14
C PRO A 153 3.13 25.34 20.06
N PHE A 154 1.82 25.36 19.78
CA PHE A 154 0.79 26.11 20.51
C PHE A 154 -0.30 25.18 21.08
N ARG A 155 0.08 24.20 21.92
CA ARG A 155 -0.85 23.33 22.70
C ARG A 155 -1.93 24.11 23.48
N SER A 156 -1.81 25.43 23.64
CA SER A 156 -2.74 26.32 24.34
C SER A 156 -4.04 26.66 23.57
N TRP A 157 -4.15 26.41 22.26
CA TRP A 157 -5.38 26.67 21.48
C TRP A 157 -6.40 25.51 21.53
N GLY A 158 -6.85 25.14 22.74
CA GLY A 158 -8.09 24.37 22.95
C GLY A 158 -8.13 22.92 22.45
N ARG A 159 -8.98 22.10 23.08
CA ARG A 159 -9.18 20.65 22.87
C ARG A 159 -9.79 20.27 21.49
N GLY A 160 -9.65 21.10 20.44
CA GLY A 160 -10.31 20.92 19.14
C GLY A 160 -9.44 21.08 17.90
N GLY A 161 -8.13 21.35 18.03
CA GLY A 161 -7.20 21.36 16.90
C GLY A 161 -6.68 19.95 16.58
N ALA A 162 -6.96 19.43 15.39
CA ALA A 162 -6.42 18.14 14.94
C ALA A 162 -4.87 18.18 14.89
N ARG A 163 -4.22 17.15 15.45
CA ARG A 163 -2.75 17.09 15.58
C ARG A 163 -2.11 16.71 14.23
N GLY A 164 -1.40 17.68 13.64
CA GLY A 164 -0.65 17.66 12.37
C GLY A 164 -1.34 17.04 11.15
N PHE A 165 -0.58 16.68 10.12
CA PHE A 165 -1.11 16.56 8.74
C PHE A 165 -2.29 15.60 8.44
N LYS A 166 -3.36 16.03 7.80
CA LYS A 166 -4.38 15.10 7.31
C LYS A 166 -3.85 14.23 6.14
N ALA A 167 -4.33 12.99 6.03
CA ALA A 167 -4.20 12.20 4.81
C ALA A 167 -4.67 13.01 3.59
N MET A 168 -3.85 13.06 2.53
CA MET A 168 -4.18 13.74 1.28
C MET A 168 -4.52 12.71 0.20
N ASN A 169 -5.51 12.98 -0.64
CA ASN A 169 -5.82 12.17 -1.81
C ASN A 169 -4.91 12.60 -2.96
N PRO A 170 -3.86 11.84 -3.33
CA PRO A 170 -2.96 12.26 -4.39
C PRO A 170 -3.68 12.35 -5.75
N ALA A 171 -3.20 13.25 -6.61
CA ALA A 171 -3.56 13.24 -8.03
C ALA A 171 -2.95 12.01 -8.74
N SER A 172 -3.43 11.67 -9.93
CA SER A 172 -2.82 10.60 -10.75
C SER A 172 -1.31 10.86 -10.94
N GLY A 173 -0.49 9.82 -10.83
CA GLY A 173 0.97 9.95 -10.94
C GLY A 173 1.65 10.54 -9.70
N THR A 174 0.94 10.66 -8.57
CA THR A 174 1.50 11.24 -7.33
C THR A 174 1.57 10.22 -6.19
N ILE A 175 2.66 10.26 -5.44
CA ILE A 175 2.81 9.61 -4.14
C ILE A 175 3.12 10.67 -3.07
N ILE A 176 2.46 10.56 -1.92
CA ILE A 176 2.65 11.44 -0.77
C ILE A 176 3.00 10.58 0.43
N ALA A 177 4.17 10.82 1.02
CA ALA A 177 4.71 10.10 2.15
C ALA A 177 4.92 11.01 3.36
N PHE A 178 4.64 10.49 4.54
CA PHE A 178 4.76 11.17 5.82
C PHE A 178 5.63 10.36 6.76
N ALA A 179 6.43 11.04 7.58
CA ALA A 179 7.34 10.41 8.52
C ALA A 179 6.66 9.65 9.68
N THR A 180 5.37 9.87 9.93
CA THR A 180 4.60 9.21 10.99
C THR A 180 3.10 9.17 10.68
N SER A 181 2.33 8.45 11.50
CA SER A 181 0.89 8.25 11.35
C SER A 181 0.06 9.50 11.67
N GLU A 182 -1.20 9.53 11.22
CA GLU A 182 -2.15 10.59 11.55
C GLU A 182 -2.28 10.78 13.08
N GLY A 183 -2.19 12.03 13.55
CA GLY A 183 -2.28 12.37 14.98
C GLY A 183 -1.02 12.16 15.84
N SER A 184 0.04 11.55 15.30
CA SER A 184 1.28 11.23 16.03
C SER A 184 2.44 12.14 15.65
N THR A 185 3.42 12.32 16.54
CA THR A 185 4.64 13.12 16.26
C THR A 185 5.76 12.25 15.70
N ALA A 186 6.48 12.74 14.69
CA ALA A 186 7.76 12.16 14.30
C ALA A 186 8.84 12.56 15.31
N ALA A 187 9.71 11.65 15.72
CA ALA A 187 10.79 12.02 16.62
C ALA A 187 11.84 12.85 15.87
N ASP A 188 12.14 14.06 16.36
CA ASP A 188 13.32 14.84 15.91
C ASP A 188 14.59 13.98 16.05
N GLY A 189 14.61 13.05 17.03
CA GLY A 189 15.66 12.06 17.20
C GLY A 189 16.84 12.58 18.02
N THR A 190 17.66 11.67 18.56
CA THR A 190 18.81 12.03 19.41
C THR A 190 20.11 12.21 18.60
N GLY A 191 20.16 11.67 17.38
CA GLY A 191 21.30 11.72 16.48
C GLY A 191 21.50 13.07 15.78
N SER A 192 22.29 13.05 14.69
CA SER A 192 22.57 14.20 13.83
C SER A 192 21.49 14.47 12.78
N ASN A 193 20.59 13.52 12.54
CA ASN A 193 19.49 13.58 11.59
C ASN A 193 18.25 12.93 12.23
N GLY A 194 17.06 13.30 11.76
CA GLY A 194 15.79 12.70 12.11
C GLY A 194 15.75 11.20 11.78
N LEU A 195 14.98 10.45 12.56
CA LEU A 195 14.91 9.00 12.43
C LEU A 195 14.41 8.59 11.05
N TYR A 196 13.34 9.24 10.57
CA TYR A 196 12.76 8.95 9.26
C TYR A 196 13.74 9.23 8.13
N THR A 197 14.31 10.44 8.06
CA THR A 197 15.26 10.80 7.01
C THR A 197 16.51 9.91 7.00
N THR A 198 17.00 9.50 8.17
CA THR A 198 18.12 8.57 8.29
C THR A 198 17.83 7.23 7.61
N HIS A 199 16.65 6.65 7.84
CA HIS A 199 16.29 5.36 7.25
C HIS A 199 15.86 5.50 5.78
N LEU A 200 15.13 6.56 5.44
CA LEU A 200 14.67 6.83 4.09
C LEU A 200 15.85 6.96 3.12
N THR A 201 16.85 7.78 3.45
CA THR A 201 18.00 8.03 2.57
C THR A 201 18.87 6.80 2.34
N LYS A 202 18.88 5.84 3.27
CA LYS A 202 19.48 4.52 3.05
C LYS A 202 18.68 3.74 2.01
N GLN A 203 17.36 3.70 2.12
CA GLN A 203 16.49 2.96 1.20
C GLN A 203 16.44 3.58 -0.20
N LEU A 204 16.57 4.91 -0.34
CA LEU A 204 16.64 5.60 -1.64
C LEU A 204 17.85 5.17 -2.48
N LYS A 205 18.94 4.74 -1.82
CA LYS A 205 20.19 4.31 -2.47
C LYS A 205 20.19 2.84 -2.89
N VAL A 206 19.15 2.09 -2.53
CA VAL A 206 18.99 0.68 -2.89
C VAL A 206 18.26 0.59 -4.23
N GLY A 207 18.68 -0.34 -5.10
CA GLY A 207 18.04 -0.59 -6.37
C GLY A 207 16.66 -1.24 -6.23
N GLN A 208 15.61 -0.47 -5.91
CA GLN A 208 14.27 -0.99 -5.60
C GLN A 208 13.15 -0.03 -6.02
N SER A 209 11.91 -0.53 -6.11
CA SER A 209 10.75 0.30 -6.43
C SER A 209 10.49 1.32 -5.32
N ILE A 210 9.84 2.43 -5.66
CA ILE A 210 9.46 3.47 -4.69
C ILE A 210 8.56 2.96 -3.58
N GLU A 211 7.64 2.03 -3.86
CA GLU A 211 6.81 1.37 -2.85
C GLU A 211 7.69 0.57 -1.88
N SER A 212 8.71 -0.12 -2.40
CA SER A 212 9.67 -0.86 -1.58
C SER A 212 10.54 0.08 -0.73
N VAL A 213 10.93 1.24 -1.27
CA VAL A 213 11.64 2.28 -0.51
C VAL A 213 10.82 2.69 0.71
N PHE A 214 9.55 3.06 0.52
CA PHE A 214 8.71 3.53 1.62
C PHE A 214 8.32 2.40 2.59
N LYS A 215 7.98 1.20 2.10
CA LYS A 215 7.70 0.02 2.94
C LYS A 215 8.90 -0.31 3.84
N LYS A 216 10.12 -0.41 3.28
CA LYS A 216 11.32 -0.73 4.08
C LYS A 216 11.73 0.40 5.01
N THR A 217 11.49 1.65 4.61
CA THR A 217 11.68 2.80 5.50
C THR A 217 10.75 2.69 6.71
N ARG A 218 9.46 2.39 6.51
CA ARG A 218 8.50 2.17 7.60
C ARG A 218 8.96 1.08 8.54
N VAL A 219 9.33 -0.09 8.02
CA VAL A 219 9.81 -1.21 8.84
C VAL A 219 11.02 -0.80 9.68
N ALA A 220 12.00 -0.14 9.08
CA ALA A 220 13.21 0.27 9.78
C ALA A 220 12.93 1.34 10.86
N VAL A 221 12.05 2.30 10.57
CA VAL A 221 11.66 3.35 11.54
C VAL A 221 10.83 2.77 12.68
N GLN A 222 9.87 1.89 12.40
CA GLN A 222 9.09 1.21 13.43
C GLN A 222 9.99 0.36 14.34
N SER A 223 10.93 -0.38 13.76
CA SER A 223 11.91 -1.16 14.54
C SER A 223 12.78 -0.28 15.41
N ALA A 224 13.37 0.78 14.85
CA ALA A 224 14.28 1.67 15.58
C ALA A 224 13.58 2.55 16.64
N SER A 225 12.27 2.77 16.49
CA SER A 225 11.45 3.53 17.45
C SER A 225 10.64 2.65 18.42
N ASN A 226 10.80 1.32 18.38
CA ASN A 226 9.96 0.37 19.12
C ASN A 226 8.45 0.60 18.88
N GLY A 227 8.08 0.93 17.64
CA GLY A 227 6.69 1.19 17.22
C GLY A 227 6.18 2.60 17.50
N ALA A 228 6.95 3.48 18.17
CA ALA A 228 6.51 4.83 18.50
C ALA A 228 6.33 5.74 17.26
N GLN A 229 7.03 5.45 16.17
CA GLN A 229 6.92 6.16 14.90
C GLN A 229 6.60 5.20 13.76
N SER A 230 5.53 5.50 13.02
CA SER A 230 5.04 4.64 11.94
C SER A 230 4.77 5.45 10.67
N PRO A 231 5.74 5.54 9.74
CA PRO A 231 5.57 6.24 8.47
C PRO A 231 4.38 5.72 7.64
N GLN A 232 3.74 6.61 6.88
CA GLN A 232 2.60 6.30 6.02
C GLN A 232 2.74 6.96 4.65
N GLU A 233 2.16 6.34 3.62
CA GLU A 233 2.15 6.88 2.27
C GLU A 233 0.83 6.57 1.54
N TRP A 234 0.44 7.49 0.67
CA TRP A 234 -0.70 7.39 -0.23
C TRP A 234 -0.20 7.52 -1.66
N THR A 235 -0.55 6.57 -2.52
CA THR A 235 -0.04 6.52 -3.90
C THR A 235 -1.16 6.39 -4.92
N LYS A 236 -1.02 7.12 -6.03
CA LYS A 236 -1.71 6.89 -7.31
C LYS A 236 -0.71 6.86 -8.46
N LEU A 237 0.51 6.37 -8.20
CA LEU A 237 1.46 6.05 -9.26
C LEU A 237 0.88 4.96 -10.17
N THR A 238 1.01 5.13 -11.48
CA THR A 238 0.49 4.21 -12.48
C THR A 238 1.55 3.31 -13.10
N GLY A 239 2.83 3.55 -12.79
CA GLY A 239 3.95 2.77 -13.28
C GLY A 239 5.11 2.75 -12.30
N ASP A 240 6.08 1.87 -12.55
CA ASP A 240 7.20 1.67 -11.64
C ASP A 240 8.17 2.86 -11.66
N PHE A 241 8.56 3.34 -10.47
CA PHE A 241 9.63 4.31 -10.32
C PHE A 241 10.75 3.77 -9.43
N TYR A 242 12.00 4.08 -9.82
CA TYR A 242 13.21 3.66 -9.14
C TYR A 242 14.13 4.87 -8.92
N PHE A 243 14.41 5.18 -7.66
CA PHE A 243 15.42 6.18 -7.31
C PHE A 243 16.81 5.76 -7.80
N LYS A 244 17.17 4.49 -7.57
CA LYS A 244 18.30 3.80 -8.19
C LYS A 244 17.76 2.58 -8.92
N LYS A 245 18.14 2.37 -10.18
CA LYS A 245 17.77 1.14 -10.89
C LYS A 245 18.53 -0.07 -10.31
N PRO A 246 17.92 -1.26 -10.23
CA PRO A 246 18.66 -2.49 -9.91
C PRO A 246 19.74 -2.73 -10.97
N THR A 247 20.98 -2.97 -10.55
CA THR A 247 22.05 -3.39 -11.45
C THR A 247 21.85 -4.86 -11.80
N GLY A 248 21.49 -5.15 -13.06
CA GLY A 248 21.41 -6.53 -13.56
C GLY A 248 22.81 -7.12 -13.72
N ASN A 249 23.04 -8.31 -13.17
CA ASN A 249 24.29 -9.06 -13.35
C ASN A 249 24.51 -9.43 -14.82
N THR A 250 25.46 -8.77 -15.48
CA THR A 250 26.09 -9.27 -16.71
C THR A 250 27.18 -10.26 -16.33
N ASN A 251 27.02 -11.51 -16.78
CA ASN A 251 28.00 -12.59 -16.66
C ASN A 251 29.38 -12.20 -17.24
N THR A 252 30.45 -12.36 -16.46
CA THR A 252 31.81 -12.58 -16.97
C THR A 252 32.59 -13.51 -16.04
N ASN A 253 33.01 -14.66 -16.58
CA ASN A 253 34.06 -15.52 -16.06
C ASN A 253 35.42 -14.80 -16.18
N VAL A 254 36.24 -14.71 -15.13
CA VAL A 254 37.73 -14.73 -15.19
C VAL A 254 38.31 -15.23 -13.85
N SER A 255 39.42 -15.96 -13.94
CA SER A 255 40.17 -16.63 -12.86
C SER A 255 41.09 -15.73 -12.02
N ASN A 256 41.25 -16.13 -10.74
CA ASN A 256 42.39 -16.03 -9.81
C ASN A 256 43.25 -14.75 -9.60
N ASN A 257 43.29 -14.39 -8.30
CA ASN A 257 44.39 -13.91 -7.44
C ASN A 257 44.86 -12.43 -7.52
N ASN A 258 44.37 -11.62 -6.58
CA ASN A 258 45.20 -10.89 -5.59
C ASN A 258 44.33 -10.25 -4.50
N THR A 259 44.89 -10.15 -3.30
CA THR A 259 44.23 -9.85 -2.03
C THR A 259 43.75 -8.39 -1.94
N GLU A 260 42.46 -8.16 -2.22
CA GLU A 260 41.71 -6.98 -1.78
C GLU A 260 40.51 -7.43 -0.93
N ILE A 261 40.29 -6.76 0.20
CA ILE A 261 39.17 -7.03 1.10
C ILE A 261 37.87 -6.76 0.33
N SER A 262 37.28 -7.84 -0.17
CA SER A 262 36.04 -7.85 -0.92
C SER A 262 34.89 -7.92 0.07
N ILE A 263 34.17 -6.82 0.27
CA ILE A 263 32.87 -6.85 0.93
C ILE A 263 31.90 -7.43 -0.10
N THR A 264 31.79 -8.76 -0.15
CA THR A 264 30.73 -9.41 -0.92
C THR A 264 29.39 -9.08 -0.24
N GLU A 265 28.54 -8.31 -0.93
CA GLU A 265 27.09 -8.34 -0.68
C GLU A 265 26.66 -9.80 -0.87
N GLU A 266 26.62 -10.56 0.21
CA GLU A 266 26.11 -11.91 0.20
C GLU A 266 24.64 -11.80 -0.22
N ALA A 267 24.33 -12.24 -1.44
CA ALA A 267 22.99 -12.18 -2.00
C ALA A 267 22.04 -12.82 -1.00
N LEU A 268 21.06 -12.05 -0.52
CA LEU A 268 20.12 -12.54 0.48
C LEU A 268 19.55 -13.89 0.01
N PRO A 269 19.54 -14.92 0.88
CA PRO A 269 19.14 -16.25 0.48
C PRO A 269 17.78 -16.22 -0.20
N PRO A 270 17.63 -16.92 -1.33
CA PRO A 270 16.36 -16.98 -2.04
C PRO A 270 15.25 -17.52 -1.12
N GLY A 271 14.03 -17.01 -1.31
CA GLY A 271 12.88 -17.41 -0.51
C GLY A 271 12.42 -18.84 -0.83
N THR A 272 11.52 -19.33 0.00
CA THR A 272 10.90 -20.66 -0.14
C THR A 272 9.39 -20.51 -0.33
N ILE A 273 8.80 -21.29 -1.24
CA ILE A 273 7.34 -21.44 -1.32
C ILE A 273 6.97 -22.82 -0.82
N LYS A 274 6.11 -22.88 0.21
CA LYS A 274 5.47 -24.11 0.66
C LYS A 274 4.08 -24.18 0.03
N LEU A 275 3.96 -24.99 -1.02
CA LEU A 275 2.76 -25.14 -1.83
C LEU A 275 1.99 -26.39 -1.39
N THR A 276 0.82 -26.20 -0.80
CA THR A 276 -0.16 -27.27 -0.57
C THR A 276 -1.03 -27.43 -1.81
N SER A 277 -0.93 -28.56 -2.51
CA SER A 277 -1.76 -28.81 -3.68
C SER A 277 -3.01 -29.62 -3.32
N LYS A 278 -4.20 -29.07 -3.53
CA LYS A 278 -5.48 -29.79 -3.49
C LYS A 278 -5.94 -30.25 -4.87
N MET A 279 -5.08 -30.14 -5.88
CA MET A 279 -5.34 -30.58 -7.26
C MET A 279 -4.13 -31.32 -7.83
N THR A 280 -4.36 -32.11 -8.87
CA THR A 280 -3.32 -32.83 -9.60
C THR A 280 -3.05 -32.13 -10.94
N GLY A 281 -1.79 -31.92 -11.31
CA GLY A 281 -1.43 -31.28 -12.56
C GLY A 281 0.03 -30.82 -12.62
N SER A 282 0.48 -30.40 -13.79
CA SER A 282 1.83 -29.85 -13.97
C SER A 282 1.92 -28.43 -13.40
N LEU A 283 2.90 -28.19 -12.53
CA LEU A 283 3.23 -26.88 -11.99
C LEU A 283 4.13 -26.12 -12.95
N TYR A 284 3.75 -24.88 -13.22
CA TYR A 284 4.58 -23.90 -13.90
C TYR A 284 4.87 -22.73 -12.96
N ILE A 285 6.11 -22.23 -12.96
CA ILE A 285 6.50 -20.98 -12.31
C ILE A 285 7.06 -20.06 -13.38
N ASP A 286 6.44 -18.89 -13.58
CA ASP A 286 6.78 -17.93 -14.63
C ASP A 286 6.86 -18.57 -16.03
N GLY A 287 5.96 -19.53 -16.28
CA GLY A 287 5.89 -20.28 -17.53
C GLY A 287 6.88 -21.44 -17.65
N GLN A 288 7.79 -21.62 -16.69
CA GLN A 288 8.73 -22.75 -16.67
C GLN A 288 8.11 -23.94 -15.95
N ASN A 289 8.08 -25.12 -16.58
CA ASN A 289 7.58 -26.36 -15.98
C ASN A 289 8.50 -26.79 -14.82
N LYS A 290 7.94 -27.04 -13.65
CA LYS A 290 8.65 -27.48 -12.42
C LYS A 290 8.31 -28.91 -11.99
N GLY A 291 7.48 -29.62 -12.77
CA GLY A 291 7.09 -31.00 -12.53
C GLY A 291 5.60 -31.18 -12.21
N SER A 292 5.20 -32.41 -11.95
CA SER A 292 3.81 -32.77 -11.67
C SER A 292 3.51 -32.78 -10.18
N LEU A 293 2.37 -32.20 -9.81
CA LEU A 293 1.82 -32.20 -8.47
C LEU A 293 0.67 -33.20 -8.37
N ASN A 294 0.51 -33.79 -7.19
CA ASN A 294 -0.60 -34.64 -6.82
C ASN A 294 -1.44 -33.94 -5.75
N SER A 295 -2.76 -34.11 -5.83
CA SER A 295 -3.68 -33.61 -4.81
C SER A 295 -3.37 -34.19 -3.42
N GLY A 296 -3.58 -33.38 -2.38
CA GLY A 296 -3.35 -33.72 -0.98
C GLY A 296 -1.89 -33.65 -0.52
N ARG A 297 -0.95 -33.24 -1.39
CA ARG A 297 0.48 -33.17 -1.06
C ARG A 297 0.97 -31.74 -0.85
N VAL A 298 2.00 -31.62 -0.03
CA VAL A 298 2.74 -30.37 0.20
C VAL A 298 4.08 -30.45 -0.50
N TYR A 299 4.41 -29.40 -1.25
CA TYR A 299 5.62 -29.25 -2.03
C TYR A 299 6.41 -28.05 -1.51
N THR A 300 7.72 -28.22 -1.35
CA THR A 300 8.61 -27.13 -0.93
C THR A 300 9.48 -26.73 -2.10
N LEU A 301 9.19 -25.55 -2.65
CA LEU A 301 9.93 -24.93 -3.74
C LEU A 301 10.99 -24.04 -3.11
N LYS A 302 12.25 -24.49 -3.15
CA LYS A 302 13.39 -23.74 -2.61
C LYS A 302 14.03 -22.90 -3.71
N ASN A 303 14.89 -21.98 -3.29
CA ASN A 303 15.70 -21.16 -4.18
C ASN A 303 14.88 -20.28 -5.15
N ILE A 304 13.75 -19.77 -4.67
CA ILE A 304 12.94 -18.82 -5.45
C ILE A 304 13.48 -17.41 -5.23
N SER A 305 13.82 -16.72 -6.31
CA SER A 305 14.32 -15.34 -6.23
C SER A 305 13.32 -14.42 -5.53
N PRO A 306 13.76 -13.38 -4.80
CA PRO A 306 12.84 -12.39 -4.29
C PRO A 306 12.13 -11.66 -5.44
N GLY A 307 10.81 -11.52 -5.38
CA GLY A 307 10.02 -10.92 -6.45
C GLY A 307 8.66 -11.58 -6.66
N ALA A 308 7.93 -11.11 -7.67
CA ALA A 308 6.65 -11.67 -8.07
C ALA A 308 6.86 -12.90 -8.95
N HIS A 309 6.27 -14.04 -8.56
CA HIS A 309 6.34 -15.30 -9.29
C HIS A 309 4.94 -15.80 -9.58
N ARG A 310 4.62 -16.07 -10.85
CA ARG A 310 3.32 -16.63 -11.26
C ARG A 310 3.37 -18.15 -11.22
N LEU A 311 2.65 -18.73 -10.27
CA LEU A 311 2.43 -20.17 -10.18
C LEU A 311 1.19 -20.54 -11.00
N LYS A 312 1.26 -21.63 -11.77
CA LYS A 312 0.13 -22.15 -12.57
C LYS A 312 0.06 -23.67 -12.52
N ILE A 313 -1.13 -24.23 -12.33
CA ILE A 313 -1.42 -25.67 -12.34
C ILE A 313 -2.73 -25.88 -13.08
N GLY A 314 -2.69 -26.41 -14.31
CA GLY A 314 -3.87 -26.44 -15.18
C GLY A 314 -4.40 -25.02 -15.42
N ASP A 315 -5.68 -24.80 -15.09
CA ASP A 315 -6.35 -23.47 -15.17
C ASP A 315 -6.21 -22.64 -13.89
N TRP A 316 -5.70 -23.21 -12.79
CA TRP A 316 -5.41 -22.46 -11.58
C TRP A 316 -4.12 -21.66 -11.75
N GLU A 317 -4.15 -20.36 -11.42
CA GLU A 317 -2.95 -19.53 -11.36
C GLU A 317 -2.99 -18.55 -10.17
N GLN A 318 -1.81 -18.25 -9.62
CA GLN A 318 -1.63 -17.27 -8.56
C GLN A 318 -0.24 -16.64 -8.63
N THR A 319 -0.18 -15.31 -8.54
CA THR A 319 1.07 -14.59 -8.30
C THR A 319 1.42 -14.59 -6.82
N VAL A 320 2.63 -15.03 -6.49
CA VAL A 320 3.19 -15.08 -5.14
C VAL A 320 4.36 -14.11 -5.08
N TYR A 321 4.35 -13.20 -4.11
CA TYR A 321 5.46 -12.29 -3.85
C TYR A 321 6.41 -12.94 -2.86
N VAL A 322 7.55 -13.41 -3.35
CA VAL A 322 8.58 -14.07 -2.55
C VAL A 322 9.52 -13.02 -1.98
N GLU A 323 9.65 -13.02 -0.65
CA GLU A 323 10.61 -12.22 0.09
C GLU A 323 11.84 -13.09 0.43
N SER A 324 13.02 -12.49 0.45
CA SER A 324 14.27 -13.21 0.78
C SER A 324 14.20 -13.82 2.19
N MET A 325 14.76 -15.02 2.36
CA MET A 325 14.81 -15.77 3.63
C MET A 325 13.43 -16.13 4.26
N GLN A 326 12.31 -15.84 3.59
CA GLN A 326 10.97 -16.14 4.09
C GLN A 326 10.39 -17.41 3.45
N THR A 327 9.48 -18.07 4.18
CA THR A 327 8.65 -19.16 3.64
C THR A 327 7.24 -18.65 3.38
N HIS A 328 6.81 -18.74 2.12
CA HIS A 328 5.49 -18.32 1.68
C HIS A 328 4.58 -19.54 1.54
N ASN A 329 3.48 -19.56 2.28
CA ASN A 329 2.51 -20.65 2.20
C ASN A 329 1.48 -20.34 1.11
N VAL A 330 1.30 -21.28 0.19
CA VAL A 330 0.37 -21.16 -0.93
C VAL A 330 -0.48 -22.43 -0.98
N THR A 331 -1.78 -22.30 -1.21
CA THR A 331 -2.66 -23.47 -1.41
C THR A 331 -3.24 -23.42 -2.80
N ALA A 332 -2.83 -24.36 -3.65
CA ALA A 332 -3.46 -24.56 -4.95
C ALA A 332 -4.73 -25.37 -4.77
N VAL A 333 -5.82 -24.87 -5.33
CA VAL A 333 -7.14 -25.52 -5.28
C VAL A 333 -7.67 -25.62 -6.69
N ASP A 334 -8.40 -26.70 -6.99
CA ASP A 334 -9.00 -26.88 -8.30
C ASP A 334 -9.99 -25.72 -8.56
N ASN A 335 -9.65 -24.91 -9.56
CA ASN A 335 -10.42 -23.75 -10.01
C ASN A 335 -11.08 -24.00 -11.37
N SER A 336 -11.48 -25.24 -11.68
CA SER A 336 -12.32 -25.59 -12.84
C SER A 336 -13.71 -24.88 -12.89
N PHE A 337 -13.92 -23.85 -12.08
CA PHE A 337 -15.11 -23.02 -12.05
C PHE A 337 -15.13 -22.01 -13.21
N LYS A 338 -16.01 -22.25 -14.20
CA LYS A 338 -16.35 -21.24 -15.21
C LYS A 338 -17.34 -20.25 -14.61
N SER A 339 -17.05 -18.96 -14.63
CA SER A 339 -18.00 -17.92 -14.23
C SER A 339 -19.33 -18.09 -14.97
N GLY A 340 -20.46 -17.98 -14.28
CA GLY A 340 -21.79 -18.03 -14.89
C GLY A 340 -22.41 -19.42 -15.09
N LYS A 341 -21.77 -20.50 -14.62
CA LYS A 341 -22.40 -21.84 -14.60
C LYS A 341 -23.16 -22.05 -13.28
N GLU A 342 -24.46 -22.29 -13.38
CA GLU A 342 -25.30 -22.71 -12.25
C GLU A 342 -25.02 -24.19 -11.94
N THR A 343 -24.80 -24.50 -10.67
CA THR A 343 -24.62 -25.86 -10.16
C THR A 343 -25.58 -26.09 -9.01
N TYR A 344 -26.11 -27.29 -8.85
CA TYR A 344 -27.04 -27.61 -7.76
C TYR A 344 -26.32 -28.36 -6.63
N ASP A 345 -26.36 -27.81 -5.42
CA ASP A 345 -25.92 -28.51 -4.21
C ASP A 345 -27.08 -29.35 -3.65
N SER A 346 -26.95 -30.67 -3.77
CA SER A 346 -27.97 -31.62 -3.32
C SER A 346 -28.16 -31.66 -1.81
N LYS A 347 -27.12 -31.30 -1.03
CA LYS A 347 -27.15 -31.34 0.43
C LYS A 347 -27.97 -30.20 1.00
N THR A 348 -27.72 -28.98 0.52
CA THR A 348 -28.48 -27.79 0.93
C THR A 348 -29.76 -27.60 0.09
N ALA A 349 -29.87 -28.26 -1.06
CA ALA A 349 -30.87 -28.00 -2.10
C ALA A 349 -30.84 -26.55 -2.60
N CYS A 350 -29.64 -26.02 -2.79
CA CYS A 350 -29.41 -24.67 -3.30
C CYS A 350 -28.88 -24.72 -4.73
N SER A 351 -29.44 -23.87 -5.59
CA SER A 351 -28.75 -23.45 -6.81
C SER A 351 -27.60 -22.54 -6.43
N MET A 352 -26.40 -22.90 -6.86
CA MET A 352 -25.15 -22.21 -6.56
C MET A 352 -24.60 -21.57 -7.84
N MET A 353 -24.15 -20.33 -7.72
CA MET A 353 -23.56 -19.54 -8.79
C MET A 353 -22.07 -19.34 -8.54
N GLY A 354 -21.25 -19.60 -9.55
CA GLY A 354 -19.82 -19.28 -9.52
C GLY A 354 -19.57 -17.79 -9.61
N ILE A 355 -18.91 -17.24 -8.60
CA ILE A 355 -18.50 -15.84 -8.52
C ILE A 355 -16.99 -15.78 -8.65
N MET A 356 -16.53 -15.00 -9.63
CA MET A 356 -15.11 -14.73 -9.80
C MET A 356 -14.62 -13.90 -8.62
N GLY A 357 -13.51 -14.36 -8.05
CA GLY A 357 -12.78 -13.62 -7.04
C GLY A 357 -12.21 -12.33 -7.62
N GLY A 358 -11.87 -11.42 -6.72
CA GLY A 358 -11.38 -10.11 -7.09
C GLY A 358 -10.86 -9.38 -5.87
N SER A 359 -10.43 -8.15 -6.12
CA SER A 359 -10.04 -7.23 -5.06
C SER A 359 -11.05 -6.10 -5.00
N PHE A 360 -11.49 -5.77 -3.79
CA PHE A 360 -12.36 -4.63 -3.53
C PHE A 360 -11.89 -3.89 -2.28
N SER A 361 -12.33 -2.65 -2.14
CA SER A 361 -12.08 -1.87 -0.93
C SER A 361 -13.16 -2.18 0.10
N MET A 362 -12.77 -2.74 1.25
CA MET A 362 -13.67 -3.03 2.35
C MET A 362 -13.51 -1.97 3.44
N GLY A 363 -14.63 -1.47 3.95
CA GLY A 363 -14.70 -0.35 4.90
C GLY A 363 -15.26 0.92 4.26
N SER A 364 -15.47 1.95 5.08
CA SER A 364 -15.98 3.26 4.66
C SER A 364 -15.13 4.39 5.19
N TYR A 365 -15.10 5.52 4.48
CA TYR A 365 -14.48 6.76 4.95
C TYR A 365 -15.44 7.63 5.77
N GLU A 366 -16.74 7.31 5.76
CA GLU A 366 -17.80 8.11 6.36
C GLU A 366 -18.17 7.66 7.77
N SER A 367 -18.04 6.36 8.08
CA SER A 367 -18.31 5.79 9.40
C SER A 367 -17.02 5.38 10.10
N ASP A 368 -16.82 5.80 11.36
CA ASP A 368 -15.62 5.48 12.14
C ASP A 368 -15.51 3.98 12.45
N ASP A 369 -16.64 3.29 12.63
CA ASP A 369 -16.69 1.85 12.92
C ASP A 369 -16.41 0.97 11.68
N GLU A 370 -16.31 1.58 10.50
CA GLU A 370 -16.03 0.92 9.23
C GLU A 370 -14.64 1.29 8.67
N LYS A 371 -13.82 2.01 9.44
CA LYS A 371 -12.43 2.32 9.11
C LYS A 371 -11.48 1.25 9.68
N PRO A 372 -10.32 1.02 9.04
CA PRO A 372 -9.85 1.66 7.82
C PRO A 372 -10.41 0.99 6.56
N VAL A 373 -10.60 1.78 5.50
CA VAL A 373 -10.76 1.22 4.16
C VAL A 373 -9.48 0.50 3.77
N HIS A 374 -9.58 -0.79 3.49
CA HIS A 374 -8.44 -1.64 3.12
C HIS A 374 -8.82 -2.54 1.95
N THR A 375 -7.83 -2.88 1.13
CA THR A 375 -8.06 -3.81 0.01
C THR A 375 -8.22 -5.23 0.53
N VAL A 376 -9.39 -5.80 0.32
CA VAL A 376 -9.66 -7.22 0.56
C VAL A 376 -9.61 -7.95 -0.77
N ARG A 377 -8.95 -9.11 -0.78
CA ARG A 377 -8.91 -10.01 -1.95
C ARG A 377 -9.63 -11.30 -1.60
N VAL A 378 -10.65 -11.62 -2.39
CA VAL A 378 -11.43 -12.85 -2.26
C VAL A 378 -11.07 -13.75 -3.45
N GLY A 379 -10.82 -15.03 -3.18
CA GLY A 379 -10.68 -16.03 -4.25
C GLY A 379 -11.99 -16.28 -4.98
N ASN A 380 -11.99 -17.10 -6.02
CA ASN A 380 -13.26 -17.55 -6.63
C ASN A 380 -14.07 -18.32 -5.58
N PHE A 381 -15.39 -18.10 -5.54
CA PHE A 381 -16.28 -18.79 -4.61
C PHE A 381 -17.63 -19.08 -5.27
N VAL A 382 -18.42 -19.94 -4.63
CA VAL A 382 -19.81 -20.18 -5.00
C VAL A 382 -20.73 -19.54 -3.99
N MET A 383 -21.83 -18.96 -4.45
CA MET A 383 -22.86 -18.37 -3.61
C MET A 383 -24.22 -18.91 -4.03
N SER A 384 -25.13 -19.13 -3.08
CA SER A 384 -26.51 -19.48 -3.42
C SER A 384 -27.12 -18.37 -4.29
N LYS A 385 -27.86 -18.77 -5.33
CA LYS A 385 -28.51 -17.85 -6.27
C LYS A 385 -29.58 -16.99 -5.59
N THR A 386 -30.16 -17.50 -4.51
CA THR A 386 -31.18 -16.85 -3.67
C THR A 386 -30.76 -16.92 -2.21
N GLU A 387 -31.45 -16.17 -1.35
CA GLU A 387 -31.36 -16.31 0.10
C GLU A 387 -31.72 -17.75 0.54
N VAL A 388 -31.16 -18.18 1.67
CA VAL A 388 -31.49 -19.46 2.28
C VAL A 388 -32.92 -19.39 2.79
N THR A 389 -33.76 -20.32 2.35
CA THR A 389 -35.16 -20.42 2.73
C THR A 389 -35.32 -21.09 4.10
N VAL A 390 -36.48 -20.89 4.75
CA VAL A 390 -36.82 -21.59 6.00
C VAL A 390 -36.78 -23.12 5.80
N ALA A 391 -37.22 -23.62 4.64
CA ALA A 391 -37.16 -25.04 4.29
C ALA A 391 -35.71 -25.56 4.21
N GLN A 392 -34.80 -24.80 3.60
CA GLN A 392 -33.38 -25.16 3.49
C GLN A 392 -32.67 -25.09 4.85
N PHE A 393 -32.95 -24.07 5.65
CA PHE A 393 -32.40 -23.96 7.01
C PHE A 393 -32.97 -25.05 7.94
N LYS A 394 -34.24 -25.44 7.77
CA LYS A 394 -34.83 -26.55 8.50
C LYS A 394 -34.06 -27.86 8.29
N LYS A 395 -33.56 -28.14 7.08
CA LYS A 395 -32.76 -29.35 6.82
C LYS A 395 -31.51 -29.42 7.70
N PHE A 396 -30.84 -28.28 7.92
CA PHE A 396 -29.74 -28.17 8.85
C PHE A 396 -30.19 -28.50 10.27
N ILE A 397 -31.25 -27.84 10.75
CA ILE A 397 -31.80 -28.05 12.10
C ILE A 397 -32.18 -29.52 12.32
N ASP A 398 -32.86 -30.14 11.35
CA ASP A 398 -33.26 -31.54 11.41
C ASP A 398 -32.05 -32.49 11.42
N ALA A 399 -31.03 -32.18 10.62
CA ALA A 399 -29.84 -33.02 10.48
C ALA A 399 -28.90 -32.95 11.69
N THR A 400 -28.86 -31.81 12.39
CA THR A 400 -27.87 -31.57 13.46
C THR A 400 -28.49 -31.41 14.84
N ALA A 401 -29.82 -31.36 14.94
CA ALA A 401 -30.55 -30.96 16.15
C ALA A 401 -30.04 -29.62 16.73
N TYR A 402 -29.56 -28.71 15.87
CA TYR A 402 -28.99 -27.44 16.30
C TYR A 402 -30.07 -26.54 16.88
N LYS A 403 -29.76 -25.88 18.00
CA LYS A 403 -30.62 -24.88 18.62
C LYS A 403 -30.09 -23.49 18.31
N THR A 404 -30.90 -22.65 17.68
CA THR A 404 -30.51 -21.28 17.32
C THR A 404 -30.36 -20.38 18.54
N ASP A 405 -29.62 -19.28 18.40
CA ASP A 405 -29.46 -18.32 19.48
C ASP A 405 -30.81 -17.69 19.88
N ALA A 406 -31.72 -17.46 18.93
CA ALA A 406 -33.09 -17.03 19.22
C ALA A 406 -33.84 -18.04 20.10
N GLU A 407 -33.71 -19.34 19.81
CA GLU A 407 -34.33 -20.41 20.62
C GLU A 407 -33.65 -20.60 21.99
N LYS A 408 -32.34 -20.34 22.10
CA LYS A 408 -31.61 -20.38 23.38
C LYS A 408 -31.99 -19.21 24.27
N ASN A 409 -32.05 -18.01 23.70
CA ASN A 409 -32.33 -16.77 24.41
C ASN A 409 -33.83 -16.60 24.70
N GLY A 410 -34.69 -17.29 23.94
CA GLY A 410 -36.15 -17.21 24.08
C GLY A 410 -36.76 -15.97 23.42
N TYR A 411 -35.99 -15.21 22.66
CA TYR A 411 -36.45 -14.04 21.91
C TYR A 411 -35.55 -13.76 20.70
N SER A 412 -36.08 -12.97 19.75
CA SER A 412 -35.31 -12.34 18.68
C SER A 412 -35.74 -10.88 18.52
N TYR A 413 -34.98 -10.09 17.76
CA TYR A 413 -35.32 -8.71 17.48
C TYR A 413 -36.23 -8.62 16.25
N ILE A 414 -37.30 -7.83 16.35
CA ILE A 414 -38.12 -7.39 15.21
C ILE A 414 -37.99 -5.88 15.04
N TYR A 415 -38.23 -5.41 13.82
CA TYR A 415 -38.29 -3.98 13.53
C TYR A 415 -39.73 -3.59 13.17
N THR A 416 -40.34 -2.75 13.99
CA THR A 416 -41.64 -2.14 13.71
C THR A 416 -41.44 -0.66 13.37
N THR A 417 -41.39 0.20 14.39
CA THR A 417 -40.95 1.61 14.31
C THR A 417 -39.61 1.83 15.03
N LYS A 418 -39.19 0.84 15.82
CA LYS A 418 -37.91 0.73 16.51
C LYS A 418 -37.57 -0.75 16.65
N TRP A 419 -36.32 -1.05 16.98
CA TRP A 419 -35.92 -2.41 17.34
C TRP A 419 -36.51 -2.81 18.69
N GLU A 420 -37.13 -3.98 18.74
CA GLU A 420 -37.76 -4.50 19.96
C GLU A 420 -37.59 -6.02 20.10
N ASN A 421 -37.51 -6.47 21.35
CA ASN A 421 -37.44 -7.89 21.69
C ASN A 421 -38.82 -8.53 21.50
N LYS A 422 -38.89 -9.53 20.63
CA LYS A 422 -40.06 -10.39 20.46
C LYS A 422 -39.80 -11.74 21.08
N TYR A 423 -40.35 -11.96 22.27
CA TYR A 423 -40.31 -13.25 22.96
C TYR A 423 -41.02 -14.34 22.14
N GLY A 424 -40.40 -15.51 22.08
CA GLY A 424 -40.88 -16.66 21.31
C GLY A 424 -40.61 -16.60 19.81
N ALA A 425 -40.04 -15.50 19.29
CA ALA A 425 -39.61 -15.45 17.89
C ALA A 425 -38.41 -16.38 17.67
N THR A 426 -38.46 -17.16 16.59
CA THR A 426 -37.42 -18.13 16.20
C THR A 426 -37.14 -18.04 14.70
N TRP A 427 -36.22 -18.86 14.18
CA TRP A 427 -35.97 -18.98 12.75
C TRP A 427 -37.19 -19.39 11.90
N LYS A 428 -38.27 -19.88 12.54
CA LYS A 428 -39.56 -20.18 11.91
C LYS A 428 -40.49 -18.97 11.83
N SER A 429 -40.09 -17.80 12.34
CA SER A 429 -40.98 -16.65 12.47
C SER A 429 -40.96 -15.70 11.27
N ASP A 430 -42.07 -14.99 11.05
CA ASP A 430 -42.22 -13.88 10.10
C ASP A 430 -41.55 -12.60 10.61
N THR A 431 -41.58 -11.52 9.82
CA THR A 431 -40.96 -10.23 10.20
C THR A 431 -41.60 -9.56 11.42
N LYS A 432 -42.79 -10.01 11.83
CA LYS A 432 -43.52 -9.58 13.04
C LYS A 432 -43.28 -10.54 14.22
N GLY A 433 -42.46 -11.58 14.00
CA GLY A 433 -42.11 -12.63 14.94
C GLY A 433 -43.23 -13.64 15.24
N ASN A 434 -44.24 -13.76 14.39
CA ASN A 434 -45.24 -14.82 14.47
C ASN A 434 -44.72 -16.08 13.76
N THR A 435 -45.07 -17.27 14.24
CA THR A 435 -44.67 -18.52 13.57
C THR A 435 -45.28 -18.59 12.17
N ARG A 436 -44.43 -18.82 11.16
CA ARG A 436 -44.86 -18.99 9.77
C ARG A 436 -45.59 -20.31 9.57
N PRO A 437 -46.65 -20.34 8.76
CA PRO A 437 -47.20 -21.59 8.25
C PRO A 437 -46.23 -22.25 7.24
N SER A 438 -46.34 -23.56 7.08
CA SER A 438 -45.40 -24.34 6.25
C SER A 438 -45.38 -23.97 4.77
N TYR A 439 -46.46 -23.37 4.24
CA TYR A 439 -46.53 -22.91 2.86
C TYR A 439 -45.70 -21.64 2.61
N GLU A 440 -45.18 -20.97 3.65
CA GLU A 440 -44.25 -19.83 3.54
C GLU A 440 -42.78 -20.26 3.76
N TYR A 441 -42.49 -21.56 3.76
CA TYR A 441 -41.13 -22.03 4.05
C TYR A 441 -40.14 -21.84 2.89
N ASP A 442 -40.63 -21.44 1.73
CA ASP A 442 -39.84 -20.98 0.58
C ASP A 442 -39.36 -19.52 0.72
N HIS A 443 -39.87 -18.77 1.71
CA HIS A 443 -39.38 -17.44 2.03
C HIS A 443 -38.02 -17.49 2.74
N PRO A 444 -37.21 -16.40 2.68
CA PRO A 444 -35.93 -16.31 3.38
C PRO A 444 -36.07 -16.56 4.88
N VAL A 445 -35.12 -17.31 5.43
CA VAL A 445 -34.98 -17.49 6.88
C VAL A 445 -34.47 -16.20 7.51
N ILE A 446 -35.10 -15.77 8.59
CA ILE A 446 -34.74 -14.58 9.38
C ILE A 446 -34.68 -14.98 10.86
N HIS A 447 -34.33 -14.06 11.76
CA HIS A 447 -34.06 -14.38 13.19
C HIS A 447 -32.88 -15.33 13.40
N VAL A 448 -31.92 -15.29 12.48
CA VAL A 448 -30.69 -16.09 12.50
C VAL A 448 -29.53 -15.20 12.90
N SER A 449 -28.77 -15.58 13.94
CA SER A 449 -27.58 -14.85 14.37
C SER A 449 -26.37 -15.14 13.47
N TRP A 450 -25.29 -14.39 13.65
CA TRP A 450 -24.01 -14.71 13.02
C TRP A 450 -23.51 -16.12 13.39
N ASN A 451 -23.74 -16.57 14.64
CA ASN A 451 -23.35 -17.91 15.08
C ASN A 451 -24.19 -18.99 14.39
N ASP A 452 -25.50 -18.75 14.27
CA ASP A 452 -26.45 -19.67 13.62
C ASP A 452 -26.10 -19.83 12.13
N ALA A 453 -25.82 -18.72 11.44
CA ALA A 453 -25.39 -18.70 10.05
C ALA A 453 -24.03 -19.41 9.87
N THR A 454 -23.07 -19.16 10.75
CA THR A 454 -21.75 -19.83 10.72
C THR A 454 -21.89 -21.34 10.91
N ALA A 455 -22.76 -21.79 11.82
CA ALA A 455 -23.03 -23.20 12.05
C ALA A 455 -23.69 -23.86 10.83
N TYR A 456 -24.67 -23.18 10.20
CA TYR A 456 -25.28 -23.61 8.96
C TYR A 456 -24.24 -23.76 7.83
N CYS A 457 -23.41 -22.74 7.60
CA CYS A 457 -22.37 -22.77 6.55
C CYS A 457 -21.38 -23.92 6.77
N LYS A 458 -20.95 -24.15 8.03
CA LYS A 458 -20.06 -25.26 8.39
C LYS A 458 -20.72 -26.62 8.15
N TRP A 459 -22.01 -26.74 8.42
CA TRP A 459 -22.76 -27.95 8.10
C TRP A 459 -22.91 -28.12 6.60
N ALA A 460 -23.17 -27.06 5.83
CA ALA A 460 -23.38 -27.10 4.39
C ALA A 460 -22.13 -27.60 3.65
N GLY A 461 -20.95 -27.01 3.91
CA GLY A 461 -19.69 -27.42 3.30
C GLY A 461 -18.75 -26.25 3.08
#